data_AF-A0A1B0DDS8-F1
#
_entry.id   AF-A0A1B0DDS8-F1
#
_cell.length_a   1.000
_cell.length_b   1.000
_cell.length_c   1.000
_cell.angle_alpha   90.00
_cell.angle_beta   90.00
_cell.angle_gamma   90.00
#
_symmetry.space_group_name_H-M   'P 1'
#
loop_
_entity.id
_entity.type
_entity.pdbx_description
1 polymer ?
#
loop_
_entity_poly.entity_id
_entity_poly.type
_entity_poly.pdbx_seq_one_letter_code
_entity_poly.pdbx_strand_id
1 'polypeptide(L)'
;MASEKDAHCVDDPNFAIICAFLDKFAPICGVEHPNVQEMQTMLEDMEEVAPELMDLHIKLMRKTKYTVRPDRWERSLVKFSHSFSNVDAWELEKFGYKKLRLPVRLRILKALLETQFDSNIRFKTAVNAIAANELRPQPLGRDKEGNAYWSTLDQKCNLRIYQEHLDEETWRVVATNREELVKLIAILNGNEPVVPNLEGLVDEDSSSNSNNLLLKGEHVLVKQDSNSTSLSDDALLLKKKPQEEIKSEDPPEITEKQPPSNKDEKVVEKSSSEEEDEPLVKPAEKILPQI
;
A
#
# COMPACT_ATOMS: atom_id res chain seq x y z
N MET A 1 25.82 -9.66 -11.60
CA MET A 1 25.07 -9.22 -10.41
C MET A 1 24.93 -7.72 -10.55
N ALA A 2 23.72 -7.22 -10.77
CA ALA A 2 23.51 -5.77 -10.88
C ALA A 2 23.80 -5.12 -9.52
N SER A 3 24.38 -3.93 -9.54
CA SER A 3 24.69 -3.12 -8.37
C SER A 3 23.44 -2.95 -7.50
N GLU A 4 23.39 -3.60 -6.33
CA GLU A 4 22.32 -3.40 -5.33
C GLU A 4 22.44 -2.05 -4.61
N LYS A 5 23.38 -1.18 -5.03
CA LYS A 5 23.68 0.10 -4.38
C LYS A 5 22.71 1.23 -4.72
N ASP A 6 21.81 1.04 -5.68
CA ASP A 6 21.03 2.13 -6.28
C ASP A 6 19.52 2.03 -5.96
N ALA A 7 19.11 1.17 -5.03
CA ALA A 7 17.71 1.07 -4.63
C ALA A 7 17.36 2.17 -3.62
N HIS A 8 16.56 3.14 -4.04
CA HIS A 8 16.04 4.21 -3.19
C HIS A 8 14.55 4.03 -2.90
N CYS A 9 14.09 4.52 -1.75
CA CYS A 9 12.69 4.48 -1.34
C CYS A 9 11.78 5.19 -2.35
N VAL A 10 12.24 6.30 -2.92
CA VAL A 10 11.45 7.12 -3.85
C VAL A 10 11.13 6.40 -5.16
N ASP A 11 11.91 5.37 -5.51
CA ASP A 11 11.74 4.59 -6.73
C ASP A 11 10.88 3.34 -6.54
N ASP A 12 10.51 3.01 -5.30
CA ASP A 12 9.71 1.82 -4.98
C ASP A 12 8.25 2.19 -4.63
N PRO A 13 7.24 1.67 -5.35
CA PRO A 13 5.84 1.99 -5.09
C PRO A 13 5.37 1.57 -3.69
N ASN A 14 6.01 0.57 -3.07
CA ASN A 14 5.67 0.16 -1.70
C ASN A 14 5.96 1.28 -0.69
N PHE A 15 6.96 2.13 -0.94
CA PHE A 15 7.26 3.27 -0.07
C PHE A 15 6.13 4.31 -0.11
N ALA A 16 5.57 4.59 -1.29
CA ALA A 16 4.42 5.48 -1.43
C ALA A 16 3.19 4.93 -0.67
N ILE A 17 2.96 3.61 -0.74
CA ILE A 17 1.87 2.94 0.00
C ILE A 17 2.09 3.05 1.52
N ILE A 18 3.32 2.84 1.99
CA ILE A 18 3.68 3.00 3.41
C ILE A 18 3.41 4.43 3.87
N CYS A 19 3.86 5.43 3.12
CA CYS A 19 3.65 6.84 3.46
C CYS A 19 2.16 7.20 3.49
N ALA A 20 1.40 6.78 2.47
CA ALA A 20 -0.03 7.03 2.40
C ALA A 20 -0.80 6.37 3.55
N PHE A 21 -0.39 5.16 3.97
CA PHE A 21 -0.97 4.53 5.14
C PHE A 21 -0.69 5.35 6.39
N LEU A 22 0.57 5.71 6.65
CA LEU A 22 0.94 6.37 7.89
C LEU A 22 0.28 7.74 8.02
N ASP A 23 0.22 8.51 6.94
CA ASP A 23 -0.42 9.83 6.94
C ASP A 23 -1.90 9.76 7.36
N LYS A 24 -2.62 8.77 6.84
CA LYS A 24 -4.06 8.64 7.06
C LYS A 24 -4.42 7.85 8.31
N PHE A 25 -3.66 6.82 8.62
CA PHE A 25 -4.05 5.74 9.53
C PHE A 25 -3.17 5.60 10.76
N ALA A 26 -2.00 6.26 10.83
CA ALA A 26 -1.14 6.16 12.02
C ALA A 26 -1.87 6.54 13.33
N PRO A 27 -2.67 7.63 13.39
CA PRO A 27 -3.39 8.00 14.61
C PRO A 27 -4.41 6.92 15.05
N ILE A 28 -5.12 6.33 14.08
CA ILE A 28 -6.15 5.32 14.32
C ILE A 28 -5.51 3.98 14.72
N CYS A 29 -4.39 3.63 14.07
CA CYS A 29 -3.61 2.44 14.39
C CYS A 29 -2.93 2.59 15.78
N GLY A 30 -2.69 3.83 16.21
CA GLY A 30 -1.99 4.17 17.44
C GLY A 30 -0.50 3.83 17.32
N VAL A 31 0.10 4.19 16.18
CA VAL A 31 1.53 4.16 15.92
C VAL A 31 2.05 5.57 15.71
N GLU A 32 3.35 5.77 15.85
CA GLU A 32 3.96 7.08 15.57
C GLU A 32 3.98 7.33 14.07
N HIS A 33 3.83 8.60 13.69
CA HIS A 33 3.86 9.07 12.32
C HIS A 33 5.17 9.81 12.06
N PRO A 34 6.25 9.11 11.68
CA PRO A 34 7.44 9.79 11.16
C PRO A 34 7.08 10.48 9.85
N ASN A 35 7.70 11.63 9.59
CA ASN A 35 7.55 12.24 8.26
C ASN A 35 8.27 11.41 7.20
N VAL A 36 8.01 11.74 5.95
CA VAL A 36 8.48 10.97 4.80
C VAL A 36 10.01 10.90 4.76
N GLN A 37 10.71 12.00 5.07
CA GLN A 37 12.17 12.04 5.07
C GLN A 37 12.76 11.16 6.18
N GLU A 38 12.21 11.24 7.39
CA GLU A 38 12.63 10.39 8.52
C GLU A 38 12.39 8.91 8.19
N MET A 39 11.23 8.57 7.63
CA MET A 39 10.93 7.19 7.24
C MET A 39 11.90 6.68 6.17
N GLN A 40 12.20 7.50 5.16
CA GLN A 40 13.18 7.18 4.13
C GLN A 40 14.56 6.91 4.74
N THR A 41 15.07 7.83 5.56
CA THR A 41 16.39 7.68 6.20
C THR A 41 16.47 6.41 7.04
N MET A 42 15.44 6.12 7.85
CA MET A 42 15.43 4.92 8.69
C MET A 42 15.41 3.62 7.86
N LEU A 43 14.76 3.61 6.70
CA LEU A 43 14.63 2.42 5.85
C LEU A 43 15.86 2.17 4.98
N GLU A 44 16.54 3.24 4.54
CA GLU A 44 17.73 3.18 3.69
C GLU A 44 19.03 2.95 4.50
N ASP A 45 19.01 3.18 5.82
CA ASP A 45 20.16 2.93 6.69
C ASP A 45 20.50 1.43 6.79
N MET A 46 21.65 1.06 6.23
CA MET A 46 22.19 -0.31 6.25
C MET A 46 23.20 -0.53 7.38
N GLU A 47 23.64 0.52 8.06
CA GLU A 47 24.61 0.46 9.14
C GLU A 47 23.95 0.16 10.47
N GLU A 48 22.80 0.72 10.77
CA GLU A 48 22.05 0.42 12.00
C GLU A 48 20.55 0.41 11.76
N VAL A 49 19.81 -0.25 12.66
CA VAL A 49 18.35 -0.21 12.65
C VAL A 49 17.91 0.87 13.63
N ALA A 50 17.34 1.96 13.11
CA ALA A 50 16.81 3.04 13.93
C ALA A 50 15.84 2.48 15.01
N PRO A 51 16.00 2.87 16.30
CA PRO A 51 15.13 2.40 17.38
C PRO A 51 13.64 2.64 17.11
N GLU A 52 13.32 3.77 16.49
CA GLU A 52 11.95 4.17 16.11
C GLU A 52 11.36 3.22 15.06
N LEU A 53 12.17 2.79 14.09
CA LEU A 53 11.76 1.81 13.09
C LEU A 53 11.53 0.43 13.71
N MET A 54 12.42 -0.01 14.61
CA MET A 54 12.25 -1.25 15.37
C MET A 54 10.95 -1.21 16.19
N ASP A 55 10.72 -0.12 16.92
CA ASP A 55 9.53 0.08 17.76
C ASP A 55 8.26 0.10 16.93
N LEU A 56 8.28 0.68 15.72
CA LEU A 56 7.17 0.63 14.77
C LEU A 56 6.82 -0.81 14.40
N HIS A 57 7.81 -1.65 14.03
CA HIS A 57 7.57 -3.06 13.70
C HIS A 57 6.99 -3.82 14.89
N ILE A 58 7.55 -3.63 16.09
CA ILE A 58 7.08 -4.26 17.32
C ILE A 58 5.64 -3.85 17.60
N LYS A 59 5.33 -2.55 17.51
CA LYS A 59 4.01 -1.99 17.81
C LYS A 59 2.97 -2.53 16.82
N LEU A 60 3.26 -2.55 15.51
CA LEU A 60 2.38 -3.11 14.49
C LEU A 60 2.09 -4.60 14.71
N MET A 61 3.11 -5.41 15.03
CA MET A 61 2.90 -6.82 15.35
C MET A 61 2.05 -7.01 16.62
N ARG A 62 2.31 -6.24 17.68
CA ARG A 62 1.55 -6.31 18.95
C ARG A 62 0.09 -5.85 18.82
N LYS A 63 -0.23 -5.05 17.80
CA LYS A 63 -1.61 -4.65 17.47
C LYS A 63 -2.41 -5.76 16.80
N THR A 64 -1.76 -6.87 16.47
CA THR A 64 -2.36 -8.08 15.91
C THR A 64 -2.22 -9.24 16.92
N LYS A 65 -2.22 -10.50 16.46
CA LYS A 65 -2.13 -11.68 17.32
C LYS A 65 -0.74 -11.96 17.91
N TYR A 66 0.30 -11.21 17.53
CA TYR A 66 1.67 -11.53 17.94
C TYR A 66 2.02 -10.94 19.30
N THR A 67 2.59 -11.78 20.18
CA THR A 67 3.31 -11.31 21.37
C THR A 67 4.78 -11.12 21.01
N VAL A 68 5.26 -9.88 21.07
CA VAL A 68 6.62 -9.52 20.67
C VAL A 68 7.38 -8.97 21.87
N ARG A 69 8.56 -9.53 22.15
CA ARG A 69 9.50 -8.97 23.11
C ARG A 69 10.56 -8.16 22.36
N PRO A 70 10.98 -6.97 22.87
CA PRO A 70 11.94 -6.13 22.16
C PRO A 70 13.27 -6.83 21.88
N ASP A 71 13.76 -7.66 22.81
CA ASP A 71 15.02 -8.41 22.66
C ASP A 71 14.98 -9.52 21.59
N ARG A 72 13.79 -9.90 21.11
CA ARG A 72 13.59 -11.00 20.15
C ARG A 72 12.62 -10.63 19.04
N TRP A 73 12.51 -9.34 18.73
CA TRP A 73 11.52 -8.84 17.78
C TRP A 73 11.69 -9.41 16.38
N GLU A 74 12.94 -9.56 15.91
CA GLU A 74 13.24 -10.15 14.60
C GLU A 74 12.72 -11.58 14.47
N ARG A 75 12.79 -12.40 15.53
CA ARG A 75 12.24 -13.76 15.51
C ARG A 75 10.72 -13.76 15.34
N SER A 76 10.02 -12.79 15.93
CA SER A 76 8.58 -12.62 15.69
C SER A 76 8.31 -12.09 14.28
N LEU A 77 9.17 -11.21 13.77
CA LEU A 77 9.07 -10.69 12.43
C LEU A 77 9.27 -11.78 11.36
N VAL A 78 10.22 -12.70 11.53
CA VAL A 78 10.39 -13.88 10.65
C VAL A 78 9.12 -14.72 10.60
N LYS A 79 8.52 -15.02 11.76
CA LYS A 79 7.25 -15.77 11.84
C LYS A 79 6.12 -15.03 11.12
N PHE A 80 6.06 -13.72 11.26
CA PHE A 80 5.12 -12.89 10.51
C PHE A 80 5.40 -12.96 9.01
N SER A 81 6.66 -12.83 8.58
CA SER A 81 7.02 -12.85 7.17
C SER A 81 6.64 -14.16 6.47
N HIS A 82 6.73 -15.30 7.16
CA HIS A 82 6.25 -16.58 6.61
C HIS A 82 4.76 -16.61 6.27
N SER A 83 3.95 -15.71 6.86
CA SER A 83 2.51 -15.64 6.55
C SER A 83 2.20 -15.02 5.20
N PHE A 84 3.14 -14.27 4.60
CA PHE A 84 2.93 -13.63 3.29
C PHE A 84 4.00 -14.00 2.24
N SER A 85 5.24 -14.29 2.65
CA SER A 85 6.34 -14.61 1.72
C SER A 85 7.42 -15.46 2.39
N ASN A 86 7.56 -16.71 1.92
CA ASN A 86 8.61 -17.61 2.38
C ASN A 86 10.02 -17.14 1.97
N VAL A 87 10.15 -16.47 0.83
CA VAL A 87 11.44 -15.95 0.34
C VAL A 87 11.92 -14.82 1.24
N ASP A 88 11.05 -13.87 1.58
CA ASP A 88 11.41 -12.73 2.44
C ASP A 88 11.67 -13.16 3.88
N ALA A 89 10.87 -14.12 4.37
CA ALA A 89 11.06 -14.69 5.69
C ALA A 89 12.42 -15.39 5.81
N TRP A 90 12.78 -16.18 4.80
CA TRP A 90 14.09 -16.83 4.75
C TRP A 90 15.23 -15.82 4.66
N GLU A 91 15.10 -14.78 3.83
CA GLU A 91 16.11 -13.73 3.70
C GLU A 91 16.31 -13.00 5.04
N LEU A 92 15.22 -12.63 5.71
CA LEU A 92 15.24 -12.03 7.04
C LEU A 92 15.86 -12.96 8.09
N GLU A 93 15.51 -14.25 8.10
CA GLU A 93 16.06 -15.23 9.03
C GLU A 93 17.57 -15.43 8.81
N LYS A 94 18.01 -15.40 7.55
CA LYS A 94 19.39 -15.65 7.17
C LYS A 94 20.32 -14.48 7.46
N PHE A 95 19.86 -13.26 7.17
CA PHE A 95 20.72 -12.06 7.21
C PHE A 95 20.44 -11.14 8.41
N GLY A 96 19.26 -11.24 9.02
CA GLY A 96 18.77 -10.29 10.02
C GLY A 96 18.27 -8.99 9.38
N TYR A 97 17.49 -8.19 10.12
CA TYR A 97 16.81 -7.02 9.54
C TYR A 97 17.80 -5.94 9.07
N LYS A 98 18.86 -5.73 9.85
CA LYS A 98 19.94 -4.78 9.53
C LYS A 98 20.54 -4.99 8.14
N LYS A 99 20.68 -6.23 7.68
CA LYS A 99 21.30 -6.57 6.39
C LYS A 99 20.29 -6.91 5.29
N LEU A 100 18.99 -6.72 5.53
CA LEU A 100 17.97 -6.90 4.51
C LEU A 100 18.09 -5.85 3.41
N ARG A 101 17.88 -6.27 2.16
CA ARG A 101 17.77 -5.35 1.03
C ARG A 101 16.54 -4.45 1.18
N LEU A 102 16.64 -3.21 0.70
CA LEU A 102 15.58 -2.22 0.82
C LEU A 102 14.21 -2.71 0.30
N PRO A 103 14.09 -3.35 -0.89
CA PRO A 103 12.80 -3.85 -1.36
C PRO A 103 12.16 -4.91 -0.46
N VAL A 104 12.96 -5.65 0.31
CA VAL A 104 12.46 -6.64 1.27
C VAL A 104 11.97 -5.94 2.55
N ARG A 105 12.72 -4.94 3.05
CA ARG A 105 12.29 -4.11 4.19
C ARG A 105 10.95 -3.42 3.90
N LEU A 106 10.82 -2.82 2.72
CA LEU A 106 9.59 -2.16 2.28
C LEU A 106 8.41 -3.13 2.21
N ARG A 107 8.57 -4.30 1.59
CA ARG A 107 7.49 -5.29 1.50
C ARG A 107 7.07 -5.84 2.86
N ILE A 108 8.01 -6.08 3.77
CA ILE A 108 7.69 -6.51 5.15
C ILE A 108 6.90 -5.43 5.89
N LEU A 109 7.36 -4.17 5.85
CA LEU A 109 6.68 -3.07 6.53
C LEU A 109 5.28 -2.83 5.94
N LYS A 110 5.16 -2.80 4.61
CA LYS A 110 3.87 -2.72 3.92
C LYS A 110 2.93 -3.84 4.37
N ALA A 111 3.39 -5.09 4.39
CA ALA A 111 2.58 -6.22 4.82
C ALA A 111 2.10 -6.07 6.28
N LEU A 112 2.94 -5.56 7.19
CA LEU A 112 2.55 -5.28 8.57
C LEU A 112 1.44 -4.22 8.67
N LEU A 113 1.52 -3.18 7.83
CA LEU A 113 0.51 -2.11 7.77
C LEU A 113 -0.81 -2.63 7.19
N GLU A 114 -0.75 -3.39 6.08
CA GLU A 114 -1.93 -4.01 5.47
C GLU A 114 -2.64 -4.97 6.42
N THR A 115 -1.88 -5.77 7.17
CA THR A 115 -2.43 -6.70 8.17
C THR A 115 -3.26 -6.00 9.25
N GLN A 116 -3.07 -4.70 9.48
CA GLN A 116 -3.88 -3.95 10.43
C GLN A 116 -5.36 -3.94 10.05
N PHE A 117 -5.70 -3.87 8.75
CA PHE A 117 -7.09 -3.88 8.29
C PHE A 117 -7.82 -5.19 8.61
N ASP A 118 -7.09 -6.29 8.75
CA ASP A 118 -7.67 -7.60 9.02
C ASP A 118 -7.61 -8.02 10.49
N SER A 119 -6.45 -7.80 11.12
CA SER A 119 -6.12 -8.42 12.41
C SER A 119 -6.16 -7.47 13.60
N ASN A 120 -6.15 -6.16 13.38
CA ASN A 120 -6.26 -5.16 14.45
C ASN A 120 -7.73 -4.73 14.58
N ILE A 121 -8.48 -5.42 15.45
CA ILE A 121 -9.94 -5.26 15.58
C ILE A 121 -10.32 -3.80 15.86
N ARG A 122 -9.60 -3.13 16.78
CA ARG A 122 -9.89 -1.72 17.14
C ARG A 122 -9.68 -0.79 15.95
N PHE A 123 -8.60 -0.99 15.19
CA PHE A 123 -8.32 -0.22 13.98
C PHE A 123 -9.39 -0.48 12.91
N LYS A 124 -9.69 -1.75 12.62
CA LYS A 124 -10.69 -2.16 11.65
C LYS A 124 -12.07 -1.55 11.95
N THR A 125 -12.51 -1.62 13.21
CA THR A 125 -13.79 -1.02 13.62
C THR A 125 -13.80 0.49 13.41
N ALA A 126 -12.70 1.18 13.76
CA ALA A 126 -12.60 2.62 13.56
C ALA A 126 -12.59 3.02 12.07
N VAL A 127 -11.83 2.30 11.23
CA VAL A 127 -11.79 2.55 9.78
C VAL A 127 -13.15 2.29 9.13
N ASN A 128 -13.85 1.22 9.52
CA ASN A 128 -15.18 0.89 8.98
C ASN A 128 -16.26 1.94 9.35
N ALA A 129 -16.01 2.79 10.34
CA ALA A 129 -16.90 3.89 10.70
C ALA A 129 -16.66 5.15 9.83
N ILE A 130 -15.56 5.20 9.08
CA ILE A 130 -15.24 6.32 8.18
C ILE A 130 -16.00 6.14 6.87
N ALA A 131 -16.57 7.24 6.37
CA ALA A 131 -17.31 7.22 5.12
C ALA A 131 -16.40 6.87 3.93
N ALA A 132 -16.91 6.07 2.97
CA ALA A 132 -16.11 5.55 1.87
C ALA A 132 -15.49 6.64 0.98
N ASN A 133 -16.16 7.79 0.85
CA ASN A 133 -15.66 8.97 0.14
C ASN A 133 -14.46 9.62 0.83
N GLU A 134 -14.37 9.57 2.15
CA GLU A 134 -13.20 10.05 2.89
C GLU A 134 -12.03 9.08 2.77
N LEU A 135 -12.29 7.78 2.61
CA LEU A 135 -11.26 6.76 2.44
C LEU A 135 -10.64 6.76 1.04
N ARG A 136 -11.38 7.17 0.00
CA ARG A 136 -10.95 7.18 -1.39
C ARG A 136 -10.57 8.60 -1.82
N PRO A 137 -9.28 9.00 -1.71
CA PRO A 137 -8.87 10.30 -2.22
C PRO A 137 -9.21 10.39 -3.71
N GLN A 138 -9.67 11.57 -4.13
CA GLN A 138 -9.86 11.86 -5.54
C GLN A 138 -8.61 12.56 -6.08
N PRO A 139 -8.28 12.40 -7.36
CA PRO A 139 -7.23 13.19 -7.97
C PRO A 139 -7.58 14.67 -7.87
N LEU A 140 -6.56 15.52 -7.77
CA LEU A 140 -6.69 16.98 -7.81
C LEU A 140 -7.42 17.46 -9.07
N GLY A 141 -7.22 16.74 -10.17
CA GLY A 141 -7.83 17.01 -11.46
C GLY A 141 -7.20 16.17 -12.56
N ARG A 142 -7.62 16.44 -13.79
CA ARG A 142 -7.03 15.86 -15.00
C ARG A 142 -6.56 16.95 -15.94
N ASP A 143 -5.47 16.70 -16.65
CA ASP A 143 -5.05 17.58 -17.74
C ASP A 143 -5.83 17.30 -19.05
N LYS A 144 -5.51 18.06 -20.09
CA LYS A 144 -6.10 17.93 -21.44
C LYS A 144 -5.86 16.57 -22.10
N GLU A 145 -4.82 15.85 -21.67
CA GLU A 145 -4.45 14.52 -22.18
C GLU A 145 -5.13 13.41 -21.35
N GLY A 146 -5.84 13.78 -20.28
CA GLY A 146 -6.56 12.86 -19.42
C GLY A 146 -5.74 12.33 -18.25
N ASN A 147 -4.49 12.78 -18.09
CA ASN A 147 -3.63 12.34 -16.98
C ASN A 147 -4.17 12.88 -15.66
N ALA A 148 -4.24 12.03 -14.65
CA ALA A 148 -4.72 12.41 -13.32
C ALA A 148 -3.56 12.91 -12.45
N TYR A 149 -3.80 13.98 -11.69
CA TYR A 149 -2.80 14.55 -10.79
C TYR A 149 -3.16 14.27 -9.34
N TRP A 150 -2.18 13.85 -8.56
CA TRP A 150 -2.32 13.52 -7.15
C TRP A 150 -1.32 14.33 -6.34
N SER A 151 -1.72 14.82 -5.17
CA SER A 151 -0.80 15.50 -4.24
C SER A 151 -0.66 14.76 -2.93
N THR A 152 0.55 14.75 -2.42
CA THR A 152 0.85 14.43 -1.03
C THR A 152 1.51 15.63 -0.39
N LEU A 153 1.13 15.92 0.85
CA LEU A 153 1.74 16.97 1.68
C LEU A 153 1.91 16.39 3.07
N ASP A 154 3.14 16.27 3.54
CA ASP A 154 3.39 15.76 4.89
C ASP A 154 3.32 16.86 5.96
N GLN A 155 3.46 16.47 7.23
CA GLN A 155 3.41 17.39 8.38
C GLN A 155 4.51 18.46 8.39
N LYS A 156 5.60 18.26 7.64
CA LYS A 156 6.70 19.23 7.49
C LYS A 156 6.54 20.08 6.21
N CYS A 157 5.38 20.00 5.56
CA CYS A 157 5.08 20.68 4.31
C CYS A 157 5.95 20.21 3.13
N ASN A 158 6.45 18.98 3.16
CA ASN A 158 7.08 18.38 1.99
C ASN A 158 5.99 18.03 0.98
N LEU A 159 6.02 18.72 -0.16
CA LEU A 159 5.06 18.57 -1.24
C LEU A 159 5.55 17.52 -2.24
N ARG A 160 4.69 16.61 -2.68
CA ARG A 160 4.92 15.87 -3.93
C ARG A 160 3.67 15.82 -4.77
N ILE A 161 3.85 16.04 -6.07
CA ILE A 161 2.81 15.88 -7.08
C ILE A 161 3.17 14.69 -7.97
N TYR A 162 2.20 13.81 -8.12
CA TYR A 162 2.27 12.66 -9.00
C TYR A 162 1.34 12.87 -10.19
N GLN A 163 1.77 12.41 -11.36
CA GLN A 163 0.96 12.29 -12.56
C GLN A 163 0.74 10.81 -12.85
N GLU A 164 -0.52 10.41 -12.98
CA GLU A 164 -0.95 9.07 -13.34
C GLU A 164 -1.46 9.06 -14.80
N HIS A 165 -0.92 8.15 -15.60
CA HIS A 165 -1.41 7.84 -16.95
C HIS A 165 -2.30 6.60 -16.89
N LEU A 166 -3.62 6.79 -17.04
CA LEU A 166 -4.60 5.73 -16.83
C LEU A 166 -4.46 4.56 -17.82
N ASP A 167 -4.12 4.85 -19.09
CA ASP A 167 -4.03 3.81 -20.13
C ASP A 167 -2.71 3.02 -20.08
N GLU A 168 -1.65 3.62 -19.50
CA GLU A 168 -0.34 2.98 -19.40
C GLU A 168 -0.12 2.36 -18.01
N GLU A 169 -1.04 2.60 -17.07
CA GLU A 169 -0.93 2.21 -15.67
C GLU A 169 0.38 2.69 -15.02
N THR A 170 0.93 3.81 -15.49
CA THR A 170 2.17 4.40 -14.99
C THR A 170 1.89 5.62 -14.12
N TRP A 171 2.72 5.79 -13.09
CA TRP A 171 2.68 6.92 -12.17
C TRP A 171 4.09 7.52 -12.09
N ARG A 172 4.21 8.84 -12.11
CA ARG A 172 5.51 9.53 -12.04
C ARG A 172 5.45 10.80 -11.20
N VAL A 173 6.54 11.11 -10.51
CA VAL A 173 6.68 12.38 -9.77
C VAL A 173 6.96 13.51 -10.75
N VAL A 174 6.20 14.59 -10.67
CA VAL A 174 6.31 15.76 -11.56
C VAL A 174 6.65 17.06 -10.82
N ALA A 175 6.51 17.09 -9.49
CA ALA A 175 7.00 18.17 -8.65
C ALA A 175 7.25 17.69 -7.22
N THR A 176 8.30 18.19 -6.58
CA THR A 176 8.73 17.86 -5.21
C THR A 176 8.93 19.09 -4.32
N ASN A 177 8.87 20.28 -4.91
CA ASN A 177 9.04 21.55 -4.20
C ASN A 177 8.15 22.63 -4.82
N ARG A 178 8.14 23.81 -4.17
CA ARG A 178 7.30 24.93 -4.58
C ARG A 178 7.66 25.43 -5.97
N GLU A 179 8.95 25.50 -6.27
CA GLU A 179 9.47 26.01 -7.53
C GLU A 179 9.02 25.11 -8.70
N GLU A 180 9.15 23.79 -8.53
CA GLU A 180 8.66 22.79 -9.48
C GLU A 180 7.14 22.81 -9.63
N LEU A 181 6.39 23.01 -8.53
CA LEU A 181 4.93 23.15 -8.62
C LEU A 181 4.55 24.38 -9.46
N VAL A 182 5.23 25.52 -9.26
CA VAL A 182 4.97 26.73 -10.05
C VAL A 182 5.29 26.49 -11.53
N LYS A 183 6.40 25.81 -11.84
CA LYS A 183 6.72 25.39 -13.22
C LYS A 183 5.64 24.48 -13.80
N LEU A 184 5.19 23.48 -13.05
CA LEU A 184 4.14 22.54 -13.47
C LEU A 184 2.83 23.28 -13.77
N ILE A 185 2.41 24.21 -12.91
CA ILE A 185 1.21 25.02 -13.14
C ILE A 185 1.34 25.85 -14.42
N ALA A 186 2.52 26.42 -14.69
CA ALA A 186 2.77 27.18 -15.93
C ALA A 186 2.66 26.29 -17.18
N ILE A 187 3.25 25.09 -17.14
CA ILE A 187 3.17 24.09 -18.23
C ILE A 187 1.72 23.69 -18.50
N LEU A 188 0.96 23.37 -17.44
CA LEU A 188 -0.44 22.97 -17.53
C LEU A 188 -1.32 24.10 -18.10
N ASN A 189 -1.09 25.34 -17.69
CA ASN A 189 -1.79 26.50 -18.24
C ASN A 189 -1.39 26.82 -19.70
N GLY A 190 -0.15 26.52 -20.07
CA GLY A 190 0.40 26.72 -21.42
C GLY A 190 -0.03 25.64 -22.43
N ASN A 191 -0.77 24.61 -21.99
CA ASN A 191 -1.07 23.42 -22.78
C ASN A 191 0.19 22.74 -23.35
N GLU A 192 1.31 22.80 -22.62
CA GLU A 192 2.53 22.09 -22.98
C GLU A 192 2.50 20.66 -22.40
N PRO A 193 3.13 19.68 -23.07
CA PRO A 193 3.26 18.34 -22.49
C PRO A 193 4.10 18.42 -21.23
N VAL A 194 3.64 17.79 -20.14
CA VAL A 194 4.44 17.70 -18.91
C VAL A 194 5.61 16.76 -19.18
N VAL A 195 6.79 17.33 -19.36
CA VAL A 195 8.05 16.58 -19.46
C VAL A 195 8.59 16.40 -18.04
N PRO A 196 8.97 15.18 -17.64
CA PRO A 196 9.52 14.95 -16.31
C PRO A 196 10.77 15.81 -16.09
N ASN A 197 10.81 16.50 -14.95
CA ASN A 197 12.01 17.17 -14.48
C ASN A 197 12.92 16.08 -13.88
N LEU A 198 13.87 15.56 -14.66
CA LEU A 198 14.84 14.56 -14.21
C LEU A 198 15.96 15.19 -13.36
N GLU A 199 15.64 16.21 -12.57
CA GLU A 199 16.58 16.88 -11.67
C GLU A 199 16.55 16.17 -10.30
N GLY A 200 17.00 14.92 -10.31
CA GLY A 200 17.24 14.10 -9.12
C GLY A 200 18.24 12.96 -9.35
N LEU A 201 18.76 12.82 -10.57
CA LEU A 201 19.72 11.80 -11.00
C LEU A 201 21.06 12.40 -11.46
N VAL A 202 21.32 13.67 -11.16
CA VAL A 202 22.61 14.30 -11.47
C VAL A 202 23.55 14.15 -10.28
N ASP A 203 24.21 12.99 -10.22
CA ASP A 203 25.52 12.91 -9.61
C ASP A 203 26.43 13.93 -10.30
N GLU A 204 27.00 14.80 -9.49
CA GLU A 204 28.00 15.79 -9.86
C GLU A 204 29.31 15.05 -10.17
N ASP A 205 29.42 14.45 -11.35
CA ASP A 205 30.70 14.06 -11.91
C ASP A 205 30.79 14.42 -13.39
N SER A 206 31.57 15.46 -13.65
CA SER A 206 32.02 15.84 -14.99
C SER A 206 32.79 14.69 -15.63
N SER A 207 32.19 14.03 -16.63
CA SER A 207 32.94 13.62 -17.81
C SER A 207 32.04 13.54 -19.04
N SER A 208 32.49 14.22 -20.09
CA SER A 208 31.89 14.29 -21.41
C SER A 208 31.56 12.91 -21.99
N ASN A 209 30.31 12.71 -22.42
CA ASN A 209 30.03 12.21 -23.76
C ASN A 209 28.56 12.39 -24.15
N SER A 210 28.37 13.19 -25.18
CA SER A 210 27.13 13.42 -25.88
C SER A 210 26.56 12.11 -26.43
N ASN A 211 25.33 11.74 -26.04
CA ASN A 211 24.46 10.92 -26.87
C ASN A 211 23.00 11.35 -26.65
N ASN A 212 22.50 12.06 -27.65
CA ASN A 212 21.17 12.61 -27.74
C ASN A 212 20.23 11.51 -28.26
N LEU A 213 19.44 10.87 -27.40
CA LEU A 213 18.37 9.95 -27.85
C LEU A 213 17.11 10.74 -28.17
N LEU A 214 17.17 11.35 -29.36
CA LEU A 214 16.04 11.87 -30.10
C LEU A 214 15.16 10.69 -30.55
N LEU A 215 13.96 10.57 -29.96
CA LEU A 215 12.90 9.70 -30.48
C LEU A 215 12.41 10.27 -31.81
N LYS A 216 13.08 9.87 -32.89
CA LYS A 216 12.69 10.18 -34.26
C LYS A 216 11.74 9.08 -34.75
N GLY A 217 10.44 9.37 -34.71
CA GLY A 217 9.47 8.64 -35.53
C GLY A 217 9.76 8.92 -36.99
N GLU A 218 10.36 7.95 -37.68
CA GLU A 218 10.65 8.04 -39.10
C GLU A 218 9.76 7.06 -39.87
N HIS A 219 8.84 7.66 -40.60
CA HIS A 219 8.08 7.10 -41.71
C HIS A 219 9.01 6.28 -42.63
N VAL A 220 8.79 4.97 -42.70
CA VAL A 220 9.38 4.11 -43.73
C VAL A 220 8.60 4.33 -45.02
N LEU A 221 9.14 5.17 -45.91
CA LEU A 221 8.71 5.30 -47.30
C LEU A 221 9.81 4.67 -48.17
N VAL A 222 9.65 3.39 -48.47
CA VAL A 222 10.52 2.65 -49.40
C VAL A 222 10.21 3.15 -50.81
N LYS A 223 11.20 3.80 -51.43
CA LYS A 223 11.26 3.95 -52.89
C LYS A 223 11.74 2.63 -53.48
N GLN A 224 10.93 2.00 -54.32
CA GLN A 224 11.38 1.00 -55.29
C GLN A 224 11.39 1.64 -56.68
N ASP A 225 12.49 1.39 -57.39
CA ASP A 225 12.78 1.93 -58.71
C ASP A 225 11.88 1.34 -59.81
N SER A 226 11.65 2.19 -60.80
CA SER A 226 10.87 2.02 -62.02
C SER A 226 11.34 0.84 -62.89
N ASN A 227 10.42 -0.03 -63.32
CA ASN A 227 10.37 -0.47 -64.73
C ASN A 227 8.99 -1.04 -65.16
N SER A 228 8.45 -0.43 -66.21
CA SER A 228 7.59 -0.94 -67.30
C SER A 228 6.33 -1.82 -67.05
N THR A 229 5.25 -1.29 -67.63
CA THR A 229 4.24 -1.92 -68.53
C THR A 229 2.98 -2.64 -67.99
N SER A 230 1.86 -1.95 -68.29
CA SER A 230 0.58 -2.41 -68.87
C SER A 230 -0.49 -3.10 -68.02
N LEU A 231 -1.63 -2.39 -67.95
CA LEU A 231 -3.02 -2.84 -68.21
C LEU A 231 -3.57 -4.01 -67.39
N SER A 232 -4.62 -3.76 -66.60
CA SER A 232 -6.03 -4.06 -66.96
C SER A 232 -6.94 -4.08 -65.73
N ASP A 233 -8.22 -3.80 -66.00
CA ASP A 233 -9.41 -3.87 -65.15
C ASP A 233 -9.54 -5.16 -64.31
N ASP A 234 -10.18 -5.09 -63.14
CA ASP A 234 -11.60 -5.47 -62.97
C ASP A 234 -12.03 -5.37 -61.49
N ALA A 235 -13.34 -5.28 -61.31
CA ALA A 235 -14.07 -4.98 -60.09
C ALA A 235 -13.96 -6.08 -59.00
N LEU A 236 -14.36 -5.74 -57.76
CA LEU A 236 -15.53 -6.37 -57.12
C LEU A 236 -15.88 -5.69 -55.78
N LEU A 237 -17.18 -5.35 -55.67
CA LEU A 237 -17.92 -4.95 -54.48
C LEU A 237 -17.89 -6.02 -53.36
N LEU A 238 -17.97 -5.60 -52.09
CA LEU A 238 -19.15 -5.89 -51.25
C LEU A 238 -19.17 -5.11 -49.93
N LYS A 239 -20.41 -4.76 -49.54
CA LYS A 239 -20.81 -3.79 -48.53
C LYS A 239 -21.03 -4.43 -47.15
N LYS A 240 -20.68 -3.64 -46.13
CA LYS A 240 -21.29 -3.39 -44.80
C LYS A 240 -22.51 -4.22 -44.31
N LYS A 241 -22.36 -4.63 -43.02
CA LYS A 241 -23.28 -4.56 -41.83
C LYS A 241 -24.49 -5.54 -41.78
N PRO A 242 -25.17 -5.77 -40.61
CA PRO A 242 -25.19 -5.04 -39.31
C PRO A 242 -25.22 -5.88 -38.00
N GLN A 243 -25.42 -5.15 -36.89
CA GLN A 243 -25.59 -5.47 -35.46
C GLN A 243 -26.79 -6.36 -35.10
N GLU A 244 -26.77 -6.93 -33.89
CA GLU A 244 -27.98 -7.16 -33.05
C GLU A 244 -27.65 -7.13 -31.53
N GLU A 245 -28.60 -6.60 -30.76
CA GLU A 245 -28.64 -6.33 -29.30
C GLU A 245 -29.12 -7.54 -28.49
N ILE A 246 -28.70 -7.72 -27.22
CA ILE A 246 -29.54 -8.31 -26.13
C ILE A 246 -29.20 -7.65 -24.76
N LYS A 247 -30.23 -7.63 -23.90
CA LYS A 247 -30.61 -6.76 -22.78
C LYS A 247 -30.01 -7.07 -21.40
N SER A 248 -30.21 -6.07 -20.53
CA SER A 248 -30.10 -5.93 -19.07
C SER A 248 -30.94 -6.89 -18.21
N GLU A 249 -30.41 -7.29 -17.04
CA GLU A 249 -31.19 -7.64 -15.83
C GLU A 249 -30.46 -7.16 -14.56
N ASP A 250 -31.22 -6.54 -13.64
CA ASP A 250 -30.85 -6.07 -12.30
C ASP A 250 -31.33 -7.07 -11.22
N PRO A 251 -30.83 -6.99 -9.97
CA PRO A 251 -30.79 -8.09 -8.99
C PRO A 251 -32.06 -8.22 -8.11
N PRO A 252 -32.30 -9.38 -7.45
CA PRO A 252 -33.44 -9.54 -6.57
C PRO A 252 -33.20 -8.97 -5.15
N GLU A 253 -34.16 -8.14 -4.75
CA GLU A 253 -34.48 -7.64 -3.43
C GLU A 253 -35.04 -8.77 -2.54
N ILE A 254 -34.49 -8.97 -1.33
CA ILE A 254 -35.11 -9.81 -0.29
C ILE A 254 -35.51 -8.91 0.88
N THR A 255 -36.81 -8.94 1.12
CA THR A 255 -37.60 -8.17 2.08
C THR A 255 -37.36 -8.60 3.52
N GLU A 256 -37.32 -7.61 4.41
CA GLU A 256 -37.47 -7.78 5.86
C GLU A 256 -38.79 -8.49 6.21
N LYS A 257 -38.72 -9.50 7.09
CA LYS A 257 -39.83 -9.86 7.98
C LYS A 257 -39.30 -10.13 9.38
N GLN A 258 -39.78 -9.30 10.32
CA GLN A 258 -39.71 -9.49 11.77
C GLN A 258 -40.61 -10.67 12.23
N PRO A 259 -40.44 -11.15 13.48
CA PRO A 259 -40.68 -12.54 13.89
C PRO A 259 -42.11 -12.78 14.40
N PRO A 260 -42.57 -14.03 14.50
CA PRO A 260 -43.72 -14.35 15.32
C PRO A 260 -43.29 -14.63 16.77
N SER A 261 -43.92 -13.90 17.68
CA SER A 261 -43.99 -14.21 19.09
C SER A 261 -45.00 -15.31 19.38
N ASN A 262 -44.66 -16.12 20.38
CA ASN A 262 -45.49 -16.51 21.53
C ASN A 262 -46.33 -17.79 21.55
N LYS A 263 -46.18 -18.44 22.72
CA LYS A 263 -47.07 -19.36 23.45
C LYS A 263 -47.10 -20.80 22.95
N ASP A 264 -47.21 -21.81 23.79
CA ASP A 264 -47.00 -22.09 25.21
C ASP A 264 -47.42 -23.56 25.26
N GLU A 265 -46.62 -24.49 25.82
CA GLU A 265 -47.19 -25.58 26.61
C GLU A 265 -46.12 -26.35 27.39
N LYS A 266 -46.53 -26.66 28.61
CA LYS A 266 -45.77 -26.93 29.81
C LYS A 266 -46.21 -28.30 30.31
N VAL A 267 -45.31 -29.28 30.44
CA VAL A 267 -45.53 -30.44 31.33
C VAL A 267 -44.19 -30.95 31.92
N VAL A 268 -44.01 -30.65 33.22
CA VAL A 268 -43.66 -31.55 34.35
C VAL A 268 -42.41 -32.44 34.19
N GLU A 269 -41.26 -32.15 34.82
CA GLU A 269 -40.89 -32.34 36.25
C GLU A 269 -40.62 -33.81 36.63
N LYS A 270 -39.34 -34.16 36.90
CA LYS A 270 -38.97 -34.93 38.09
C LYS A 270 -37.48 -34.81 38.44
N SER A 271 -37.28 -34.38 39.68
CA SER A 271 -36.07 -34.33 40.51
C SER A 271 -35.57 -35.72 40.96
N SER A 272 -34.27 -35.83 41.25
CA SER A 272 -33.78 -36.54 42.44
C SER A 272 -32.43 -35.98 42.89
N SER A 273 -32.41 -35.54 44.14
CA SER A 273 -31.31 -35.15 45.03
C SER A 273 -30.56 -36.35 45.61
N GLU A 274 -29.36 -36.10 46.15
CA GLU A 274 -28.77 -36.53 47.45
C GLU A 274 -27.24 -36.24 47.38
N GLU A 275 -26.65 -35.29 48.15
CA GLU A 275 -26.22 -35.35 49.57
C GLU A 275 -25.12 -36.41 49.80
N GLU A 276 -24.01 -36.27 50.55
CA GLU A 276 -23.39 -35.36 51.53
C GLU A 276 -21.85 -35.67 51.42
N ASP A 277 -20.86 -34.95 51.97
CA ASP A 277 -20.52 -34.93 53.40
C ASP A 277 -19.23 -34.09 53.61
N GLU A 278 -19.20 -33.31 54.69
CA GLU A 278 -18.05 -32.54 55.19
C GLU A 278 -17.85 -32.93 56.67
N PRO A 279 -16.62 -32.97 57.21
CA PRO A 279 -16.49 -32.62 58.62
C PRO A 279 -15.37 -31.63 58.93
N LEU A 280 -15.74 -30.66 59.77
CA LEU A 280 -14.90 -29.71 60.49
C LEU A 280 -13.95 -30.36 61.51
N VAL A 281 -12.72 -29.84 61.64
CA VAL A 281 -11.99 -29.75 62.92
C VAL A 281 -11.25 -28.39 63.03
N LYS A 282 -11.30 -27.82 64.25
CA LYS A 282 -11.02 -26.45 64.72
C LYS A 282 -9.52 -26.10 64.97
N PRO A 283 -9.19 -24.82 65.28
CA PRO A 283 -7.84 -24.24 65.16
C PRO A 283 -7.07 -24.02 66.48
N ALA A 284 -5.74 -23.86 66.39
CA ALA A 284 -4.82 -23.24 67.36
C ALA A 284 -3.55 -22.81 66.56
N GLU A 285 -2.79 -21.74 66.82
CA GLU A 285 -2.53 -20.98 68.03
C GLU A 285 -1.87 -19.63 67.66
N LYS A 286 -2.07 -18.60 68.49
CA LYS A 286 -1.45 -17.27 68.41
C LYS A 286 0.01 -17.32 68.87
N ILE A 287 0.92 -16.63 68.17
CA ILE A 287 2.13 -16.06 68.79
C ILE A 287 2.30 -14.61 68.29
N LEU A 288 2.19 -13.65 69.21
CA LEU A 288 2.64 -12.26 69.07
C LEU A 288 4.13 -12.18 69.48
N PRO A 289 4.95 -11.29 68.89
CA PRO A 289 6.21 -10.90 69.51
C PRO A 289 5.97 -9.83 70.59
N GLN A 290 6.66 -9.99 71.73
CA GLN A 290 6.89 -8.91 72.68
C GLN A 290 8.17 -8.15 72.32
N ILE A 291 8.08 -6.82 72.45
CA ILE A 291 9.11 -5.80 72.74
C ILE A 291 10.45 -5.94 72.01
#